data_AF-A0A7W2U4M3-F1
#
_entry.id   AF-A0A7W2U4M3-F1
#
_cell.length_a   1.000
_cell.length_b   1.000
_cell.length_c   1.000
_cell.angle_alpha   90.00
_cell.angle_beta   90.00
_cell.angle_gamma   90.00
#
_symmetry.space_group_name_H-M   'P 1'
#
loop_
_entity.id
_entity.type
_entity.pdbx_description
1 polymer ?
#
loop_
_entity_poly.entity_id
_entity_poly.type
_entity_poly.pdbx_seq_one_letter_code
_entity_poly.pdbx_strand_id
1 'polypeptide(L)'
;SCTLIIIAAIDAPFQSYNHNKQLKMTMQEIKDEYKNSEGDPQIKARIRQTQRQMSQNRMMQDVPDADVIVTNPTHYSVALKYDTERAGAPIVLAKGIDEMAMQIRKVAIGNEVPILESPMLTRALYHTAEVGEQIPDQLFTAVAQVLAYVFQLKRFNKGRGKRPTKLNNKLPIPDAYKY
;
A
#
# COMPACT_ATOMS: atom_id res chain seq x y z
N SER A 1 47.49 47.30 -44.55
CA SER A 1 46.76 46.43 -43.61
C SER A 1 45.38 45.96 -44.11
N CYS A 2 45.10 45.95 -45.42
CA CYS A 2 43.77 45.57 -45.96
C CYS A 2 43.59 44.06 -46.21
N THR A 3 44.66 43.29 -46.29
CA THR A 3 44.65 41.83 -46.50
C THR A 3 44.01 41.07 -45.33
N LEU A 4 44.17 41.54 -44.09
CA LEU A 4 43.56 40.92 -42.90
C LEU A 4 42.03 41.08 -42.87
N ILE A 5 41.50 42.18 -43.43
CA ILE A 5 40.06 42.45 -43.46
C ILE A 5 39.35 41.48 -44.40
N ILE A 6 39.96 41.17 -45.55
CA ILE A 6 39.41 40.23 -46.54
C ILE A 6 39.41 38.81 -45.99
N ILE A 7 40.47 38.39 -45.29
CA ILE A 7 40.55 37.07 -44.67
C ILE A 7 39.50 36.95 -43.54
N ALA A 8 39.40 37.96 -42.67
CA ALA A 8 38.41 37.97 -41.58
C ALA A 8 36.95 37.97 -42.09
N ALA A 9 36.68 38.63 -43.22
CA ALA A 9 35.34 38.65 -43.83
C ALA A 9 34.88 37.26 -44.34
N ILE A 10 35.82 36.37 -44.68
CA ILE A 10 35.53 35.01 -45.12
C ILE A 10 35.51 34.03 -43.94
N ASP A 11 36.40 34.21 -42.97
CA ASP A 11 36.57 33.26 -41.86
C ASP A 11 35.42 33.33 -40.85
N ALA A 12 34.90 34.53 -40.55
CA ALA A 12 33.81 34.72 -39.59
C ALA A 12 32.50 33.97 -39.93
N PRO A 13 31.95 34.03 -41.16
CA PRO A 13 30.75 33.27 -41.51
C PRO A 13 30.99 31.76 -41.52
N PHE A 14 32.19 31.31 -41.95
CA PHE A 14 32.54 29.90 -41.93
C PHE A 14 32.63 29.35 -40.49
N GLN A 15 33.25 30.11 -39.60
CA GLN A 15 33.39 29.74 -38.19
C GLN A 15 32.03 29.71 -37.48
N SER A 16 31.14 30.68 -37.76
CA SER A 16 29.77 30.68 -37.24
C SER A 16 28.93 29.49 -37.74
N TYR A 17 29.03 29.15 -39.02
CA TYR A 17 28.35 27.99 -39.58
C TYR A 17 28.85 26.67 -38.99
N ASN A 18 30.17 26.50 -38.88
CA ASN A 18 30.76 25.29 -38.31
C ASN A 18 30.44 25.16 -36.82
N HIS A 19 30.45 26.26 -36.07
CA HIS A 19 30.08 26.27 -34.65
C HIS A 19 28.61 25.89 -34.47
N ASN A 20 27.69 26.47 -35.24
CA ASN A 20 26.28 26.08 -35.21
C ASN A 20 26.04 24.63 -35.65
N LYS A 21 26.88 24.07 -36.52
CA LYS A 21 26.80 22.65 -36.92
C LYS A 21 27.31 21.72 -35.82
N GLN A 22 28.34 22.12 -35.07
CA GLN A 22 28.87 21.38 -33.93
C GLN A 22 27.94 21.41 -32.70
N LEU A 23 27.12 22.46 -32.56
CA LEU A 23 26.10 22.57 -31.50
C LEU A 23 24.82 21.76 -31.78
N LYS A 24 24.69 21.13 -32.95
CA LYS A 24 23.54 20.27 -33.25
C LYS A 24 23.73 18.91 -32.62
N MET A 25 22.87 18.59 -31.66
CA MET A 25 22.77 17.24 -31.12
C MET A 25 22.20 16.28 -32.16
N THR A 26 22.72 15.07 -32.18
CA THR A 26 22.14 13.96 -32.93
C THR A 26 20.86 13.47 -32.25
N MET A 27 19.98 12.81 -33.02
CA MET A 27 18.77 12.20 -32.44
C MET A 27 19.09 11.14 -31.37
N GLN A 28 20.29 10.57 -31.42
CA GLN A 28 20.79 9.64 -30.43
C GLN A 28 21.21 10.37 -29.15
N GLU A 29 21.97 11.47 -29.27
CA GLU A 29 22.35 12.31 -28.12
C GLU A 29 21.15 12.91 -27.40
N ILE A 30 20.11 13.35 -28.13
CA ILE A 30 18.87 13.85 -27.51
C ILE A 30 18.17 12.73 -26.72
N LYS A 31 18.11 11.50 -27.27
CA LYS A 31 17.53 10.35 -26.56
C LYS A 31 18.34 9.97 -25.33
N ASP A 32 19.67 10.03 -25.43
CA ASP A 32 20.56 9.67 -24.34
C ASP A 32 20.60 10.77 -23.26
N GLU A 33 20.50 12.06 -23.61
CA GLU A 33 20.25 13.17 -22.67
C GLU A 33 18.90 13.03 -21.99
N TYR A 34 17.84 12.64 -22.70
CA TYR A 34 16.51 12.42 -22.12
C TYR A 34 16.56 11.28 -21.09
N LYS A 35 17.25 10.17 -21.42
CA LYS A 35 17.51 9.07 -20.50
C LYS A 35 18.43 9.43 -19.33
N ASN A 36 19.41 10.32 -19.53
CA ASN A 36 20.34 10.74 -18.47
C ASN A 36 19.71 11.79 -17.53
N SER A 37 18.87 12.68 -18.06
CA SER A 37 18.20 13.74 -17.30
C SER A 37 17.00 13.21 -16.52
N GLU A 38 16.18 12.37 -17.15
CA GLU A 38 15.03 11.77 -16.47
C GLU A 38 15.35 10.41 -15.85
N GLY A 39 16.33 9.65 -16.34
CA GLY A 39 16.56 8.25 -15.95
C GLY A 39 15.74 7.28 -16.81
N ASP A 40 16.25 6.06 -17.01
CA ASP A 40 15.56 5.03 -17.82
C ASP A 40 14.17 4.68 -17.21
N PRO A 41 13.07 4.85 -17.97
CA PRO A 41 11.72 4.49 -17.51
C PRO A 41 11.59 3.03 -17.04
N GLN A 42 12.34 2.10 -17.66
CA GLN A 42 12.33 0.68 -17.28
C GLN A 42 12.96 0.49 -15.89
N ILE A 43 14.06 1.20 -15.61
CA ILE A 43 14.72 1.17 -14.30
C ILE A 43 13.78 1.78 -13.24
N LYS A 44 13.15 2.93 -13.52
CA LYS A 44 12.16 3.53 -12.61
C LYS A 44 10.95 2.63 -12.34
N ALA A 45 10.45 1.95 -13.37
CA ALA A 45 9.34 1.00 -13.23
C ALA A 45 9.75 -0.19 -12.34
N ARG A 46 10.95 -0.75 -12.57
CA ARG A 46 11.52 -1.83 -11.76
C ARG A 46 11.69 -1.41 -10.30
N ILE A 47 12.26 -0.24 -10.04
CA ILE A 47 12.42 0.28 -8.67
C ILE A 47 11.05 0.38 -7.97
N ARG A 48 10.04 0.95 -8.63
CA ARG A 48 8.69 1.06 -8.07
C ARG A 48 8.06 -0.31 -7.81
N GLN A 49 8.26 -1.27 -8.71
CA GLN A 49 7.79 -2.64 -8.53
C GLN A 49 8.45 -3.29 -7.32
N THR A 50 9.78 -3.21 -7.20
CA THR A 50 10.52 -3.74 -6.06
C THR A 50 10.10 -3.07 -4.75
N GLN A 51 9.91 -1.74 -4.73
CA GLN A 51 9.40 -1.01 -3.56
C GLN A 51 8.02 -1.50 -3.14
N ARG A 52 7.10 -1.68 -4.10
CA ARG A 52 5.75 -2.23 -3.82
C ARG A 52 5.83 -3.66 -3.26
N GLN A 53 6.69 -4.50 -3.83
CA GLN A 53 6.87 -5.87 -3.36
C GLN A 53 7.47 -5.92 -1.94
N MET A 54 8.47 -5.08 -1.65
CA MET A 54 9.01 -4.95 -0.29
C MET A 54 7.96 -4.47 0.71
N SER A 55 7.13 -3.49 0.34
CA SER A 55 6.03 -3.01 1.18
C SER A 55 5.02 -4.12 1.47
N GLN A 56 4.59 -4.86 0.45
CA GLN A 56 3.68 -5.99 0.60
C GLN A 56 4.29 -7.09 1.48
N ASN A 57 5.57 -7.41 1.31
CA ASN A 57 6.25 -8.40 2.13
C ASN A 57 6.27 -8.00 3.61
N ARG A 58 6.54 -6.72 3.93
CA ARG A 58 6.49 -6.23 5.31
C ARG A 58 5.08 -6.31 5.88
N MET A 59 4.08 -5.85 5.14
CA MET A 59 2.67 -5.96 5.54
C MET A 59 2.28 -7.42 5.85
N MET A 60 2.75 -8.37 5.03
CA MET A 60 2.49 -9.80 5.25
C MET A 60 3.22 -10.38 6.47
N GLN A 61 4.38 -9.83 6.85
CA GLN A 61 5.12 -10.21 8.05
C GLN A 61 4.40 -9.79 9.34
N ASP A 62 3.54 -8.76 9.27
CA ASP A 62 2.79 -8.26 10.42
C ASP A 62 1.47 -9.04 10.64
N VAL A 63 1.00 -9.80 9.64
CA VAL A 63 -0.26 -10.58 9.74
C VAL A 63 -0.30 -11.55 10.92
N PRO A 64 0.77 -12.31 11.26
CA PRO A 64 0.79 -13.21 12.42
C PRO A 64 0.54 -12.50 13.75
N ASP A 65 0.89 -11.22 13.86
CA ASP A 65 0.70 -10.42 15.07
C ASP A 65 -0.72 -9.85 15.22
N ALA A 66 -1.60 -10.10 14.25
CA ALA A 66 -2.97 -9.63 14.28
C ALA A 66 -3.79 -10.37 15.34
N ASP A 67 -4.69 -9.64 16.01
CA ASP A 67 -5.62 -10.25 16.97
C ASP A 67 -6.77 -10.96 16.28
N VAL A 68 -7.21 -10.39 15.14
CA VAL A 68 -8.32 -10.86 14.33
C VAL A 68 -8.15 -10.41 12.88
N ILE A 69 -8.65 -11.22 11.97
CA ILE A 69 -8.84 -10.85 10.57
C ILE A 69 -10.33 -10.81 10.26
N VAL A 70 -10.80 -9.68 9.76
CA VAL A 70 -12.17 -9.52 9.28
C VAL A 70 -12.17 -9.70 7.77
N THR A 71 -13.07 -10.54 7.26
CA THR A 71 -13.14 -10.84 5.83
C THR A 71 -14.52 -10.60 5.24
N ASN A 72 -14.51 -10.13 3.99
CA ASN A 72 -15.56 -10.35 3.01
C ASN A 72 -15.09 -11.53 2.13
N PRO A 73 -15.70 -12.73 2.22
CA PRO A 73 -15.11 -13.98 1.76
C PRO A 73 -14.56 -13.96 0.33
N THR A 74 -15.21 -13.21 -0.56
CA THR A 74 -14.88 -13.18 -1.98
C THR A 74 -13.93 -12.05 -2.38
N HIS A 75 -13.79 -10.99 -1.58
CA HIS A 75 -13.12 -9.77 -2.05
C HIS A 75 -12.10 -9.18 -1.09
N TYR A 76 -12.37 -9.12 0.21
CA TYR A 76 -11.57 -8.29 1.11
C TYR A 76 -11.12 -9.04 2.36
N SER A 77 -9.93 -8.72 2.84
CA SER A 77 -9.42 -9.13 4.15
C SER A 77 -8.72 -7.95 4.81
N VAL A 78 -9.01 -7.71 6.09
CA VAL A 78 -8.36 -6.68 6.90
C VAL A 78 -7.91 -7.31 8.22
N ALA A 79 -6.63 -7.20 8.53
CA ALA A 79 -6.02 -7.65 9.77
C ALA A 79 -5.93 -6.50 10.77
N LEU A 80 -6.46 -6.71 11.97
CA LEU A 80 -6.53 -5.71 13.03
C LEU A 80 -5.72 -6.17 14.24
N LYS A 81 -5.06 -5.22 14.89
CA LYS A 81 -4.40 -5.40 16.18
C LYS A 81 -4.88 -4.36 17.16
N TYR A 82 -5.17 -4.79 18.38
CA TYR A 82 -5.51 -3.91 19.48
C TYR A 82 -4.52 -4.12 20.61
N ASP A 83 -3.67 -3.12 20.81
CA ASP A 83 -2.70 -3.11 21.89
C ASP A 83 -3.35 -2.46 23.13
N THR A 84 -3.55 -3.25 24.19
CA THR A 84 -4.15 -2.76 25.44
C THR A 84 -3.23 -1.80 26.20
N GLU A 85 -1.92 -1.84 25.96
CA GLU A 85 -0.93 -1.01 26.64
C GLU A 85 -0.79 0.36 25.97
N ARG A 86 -0.89 0.40 24.64
CA ARG A 86 -0.98 1.64 23.88
C ARG A 86 -2.43 2.12 23.88
N ALA A 87 -2.79 2.94 24.85
CA ALA A 87 -4.11 3.60 24.89
C ALA A 87 -4.43 4.24 23.53
N GLY A 88 -5.33 3.63 22.76
CA GLY A 88 -5.59 4.03 21.37
C GLY A 88 -6.56 3.08 20.67
N ALA A 89 -6.98 3.46 19.48
CA ALA A 89 -7.85 2.64 18.65
C ALA A 89 -7.10 1.43 18.05
N PRO A 90 -7.82 0.36 17.65
CA PRO A 90 -7.23 -0.72 16.88
C PRO A 90 -6.53 -0.23 15.62
N ILE A 91 -5.38 -0.83 15.31
CA ILE A 91 -4.54 -0.49 14.16
C ILE A 91 -4.72 -1.54 13.07
N VAL A 92 -4.73 -1.09 11.80
CA VAL A 92 -4.71 -1.99 10.65
C VAL A 92 -3.29 -2.46 10.38
N LEU A 93 -3.01 -3.75 10.53
CA LEU A 93 -1.68 -4.32 10.22
C LEU A 93 -1.54 -4.71 8.76
N ALA A 94 -2.63 -5.18 8.14
CA ALA A 94 -2.64 -5.56 6.75
C ALA A 94 -4.05 -5.38 6.17
N LYS A 95 -4.14 -4.99 4.91
CA LYS A 95 -5.39 -5.06 4.15
C LYS A 95 -5.11 -5.49 2.72
N GLY A 96 -6.06 -6.21 2.13
CA GLY A 96 -5.91 -6.73 0.78
C GLY A 96 -7.25 -6.93 0.10
N ILE A 97 -7.21 -6.89 -1.22
CA ILE A 97 -8.29 -7.29 -2.12
C ILE A 97 -7.88 -8.56 -2.87
N ASP A 98 -8.86 -9.38 -3.24
CA ASP A 98 -8.74 -10.58 -4.10
C ASP A 98 -7.54 -11.48 -3.72
N GLU A 99 -6.49 -11.52 -4.54
CA GLU A 99 -5.31 -12.37 -4.33
C GLU A 99 -4.60 -12.05 -3.01
N MET A 100 -4.41 -10.76 -2.71
CA MET A 100 -3.80 -10.35 -1.45
C MET A 100 -4.71 -10.71 -0.26
N ALA A 101 -6.04 -10.57 -0.42
CA ALA A 101 -6.99 -10.98 0.61
C ALA A 101 -6.91 -12.48 0.90
N MET A 102 -6.75 -13.32 -0.13
CA MET A 102 -6.53 -14.77 -0.01
C MET A 102 -5.20 -15.07 0.70
N GLN A 103 -4.13 -14.37 0.33
CA GLN A 103 -2.81 -14.57 0.94
C GLN A 103 -2.82 -14.23 2.43
N ILE A 104 -3.46 -13.12 2.82
CA ILE A 104 -3.66 -12.73 4.22
C ILE A 104 -4.36 -13.86 5.00
N ARG A 105 -5.48 -14.39 4.47
CA ARG A 105 -6.20 -15.51 5.11
C ARG A 105 -5.34 -16.76 5.22
N LYS A 106 -4.55 -17.08 4.19
CA LYS A 106 -3.66 -18.25 4.20
C LYS A 106 -2.61 -18.14 5.31
N VAL A 107 -1.97 -16.98 5.43
CA VAL A 107 -0.99 -16.73 6.51
C VAL A 107 -1.65 -16.80 7.87
N ALA A 108 -2.85 -16.23 8.01
CA ALA A 108 -3.61 -16.26 9.25
C ALA A 108 -3.96 -17.66 9.73
N ILE A 109 -4.44 -18.52 8.82
CA ILE A 109 -4.72 -19.93 9.11
C ILE A 109 -3.44 -20.63 9.59
N GLY A 110 -2.31 -20.39 8.92
CA GLY A 110 -1.02 -20.97 9.30
C GLY A 110 -0.47 -20.50 10.66
N ASN A 111 -0.95 -19.37 11.17
CA ASN A 111 -0.54 -18.78 12.45
C ASN A 111 -1.66 -18.79 13.51
N GLU A 112 -2.73 -19.53 13.27
CA GLU A 112 -3.89 -19.64 14.17
C GLU A 112 -4.55 -18.29 14.53
N VAL A 113 -4.43 -17.30 13.64
CA VAL A 113 -5.09 -16.00 13.80
C VAL A 113 -6.58 -16.16 13.47
N PRO A 114 -7.50 -15.79 14.38
CA PRO A 114 -8.94 -15.94 14.15
C PRO A 114 -9.42 -15.12 12.95
N ILE A 115 -10.14 -15.78 12.04
CA ILE A 115 -10.79 -15.14 10.89
C ILE A 115 -12.29 -15.06 11.18
N LEU A 116 -12.85 -13.86 11.03
CA LEU A 116 -14.26 -13.61 11.19
C LEU A 116 -14.85 -13.03 9.90
N GLU A 117 -15.96 -13.61 9.47
CA GLU A 117 -16.71 -13.09 8.35
C GLU A 117 -17.59 -11.91 8.78
N SER A 118 -17.33 -10.75 8.20
CA SER A 118 -18.20 -9.57 8.33
C SER A 118 -18.08 -8.70 7.08
N PRO A 119 -18.87 -8.97 6.02
CA PRO A 119 -18.69 -8.34 4.73
C PRO A 119 -18.79 -6.81 4.77
N MET A 120 -19.75 -6.27 5.53
CA MET A 120 -19.98 -4.83 5.64
C MET A 120 -18.85 -4.13 6.41
N LEU A 121 -18.44 -4.67 7.56
CA LEU A 121 -17.35 -4.10 8.34
C LEU A 121 -16.03 -4.16 7.57
N THR A 122 -15.77 -5.27 6.87
CA THR A 122 -14.52 -5.43 6.10
C THR A 122 -14.42 -4.39 4.99
N ARG A 123 -15.51 -4.14 4.26
CA ARG A 123 -15.53 -3.08 3.23
C ARG A 123 -15.31 -1.70 3.84
N ALA A 124 -16.02 -1.40 4.94
CA ALA A 124 -15.85 -0.14 5.66
C ALA A 124 -14.39 0.09 6.06
N LEU A 125 -13.77 -0.91 6.72
CA LEU A 125 -12.37 -0.84 7.14
C LEU A 125 -11.42 -0.70 5.95
N TYR A 126 -11.63 -1.47 4.89
CA TYR A 126 -10.77 -1.45 3.71
C TYR A 126 -10.72 -0.06 3.04
N HIS A 127 -11.87 0.62 2.96
CA HIS A 127 -11.99 1.92 2.31
C HIS A 127 -11.68 3.12 3.20
N THR A 128 -11.68 2.96 4.53
CA THR A 128 -11.56 4.11 5.46
C THR A 128 -10.34 4.09 6.37
N ALA A 129 -9.53 3.03 6.35
CA ALA A 129 -8.29 2.94 7.12
C ALA A 129 -7.13 2.42 6.27
N GLU A 130 -5.94 3.02 6.38
CA GLU A 130 -4.71 2.55 5.73
C GLU A 130 -3.87 1.65 6.65
N VAL A 131 -2.95 0.90 6.05
CA VAL A 131 -2.02 0.03 6.80
C VAL A 131 -1.12 0.86 7.69
N GLY A 132 -1.01 0.48 8.96
CA GLY A 132 -0.26 1.18 10.00
C GLY A 132 -1.06 2.28 10.70
N GLU A 133 -2.27 2.60 10.24
CA GLU A 133 -3.13 3.63 10.82
C GLU A 133 -4.17 3.05 11.77
N GLN A 134 -4.65 3.91 12.68
CA GLN A 134 -5.79 3.63 13.52
C GLN A 134 -7.08 3.63 12.70
N ILE A 135 -8.02 2.76 13.07
CA ILE A 135 -9.35 2.77 12.46
C ILE A 135 -10.10 4.08 12.79
N PRO A 136 -11.10 4.51 11.99
CA PRO A 136 -11.94 5.65 12.33
C PRO A 136 -12.84 5.39 13.55
N ASP A 137 -13.08 6.44 14.35
CA ASP A 137 -13.94 6.44 15.54
C ASP A 137 -15.33 5.84 15.28
N GLN A 138 -15.86 6.07 14.08
CA GLN A 138 -17.18 5.60 13.66
C GLN A 138 -17.28 4.07 13.61
N LEU A 139 -16.14 3.38 13.47
CA LEU A 139 -16.06 1.91 13.42
C LEU A 139 -15.67 1.29 14.75
N PHE A 140 -15.35 2.08 15.79
CA PHE A 140 -14.88 1.57 17.07
C PHE A 140 -15.85 0.57 17.70
N THR A 141 -17.13 0.91 17.75
CA THR A 141 -18.14 0.03 18.37
C THR A 141 -18.24 -1.31 17.66
N ALA A 142 -18.22 -1.31 16.31
CA ALA A 142 -18.28 -2.52 15.51
C ALA A 142 -17.02 -3.38 15.71
N VAL A 143 -15.83 -2.76 15.69
CA VAL A 143 -14.56 -3.47 15.91
C VAL A 143 -14.44 -3.97 17.35
N ALA A 144 -14.87 -3.21 18.35
CA ALA A 144 -14.87 -3.64 19.75
C ALA A 144 -15.73 -4.89 19.95
N GLN A 145 -16.88 -4.99 19.30
CA GLN A 145 -17.71 -6.21 19.34
C GLN A 145 -17.01 -7.42 18.72
N VAL A 146 -16.28 -7.22 17.61
CA VAL A 146 -15.47 -8.26 16.98
C VAL A 146 -14.35 -8.72 17.91
N LEU A 147 -13.57 -7.79 18.47
CA LEU A 147 -12.48 -8.10 19.40
C LEU A 147 -13.00 -8.79 20.67
N ALA A 148 -14.12 -8.33 21.23
CA ALA A 148 -14.76 -8.97 22.38
C ALA A 148 -15.19 -10.41 22.08
N TYR A 149 -15.77 -10.65 20.89
CA TYR A 149 -16.13 -11.99 20.45
C TYR A 149 -14.91 -12.91 20.33
N VAL A 150 -13.83 -12.43 19.70
CA VAL A 150 -12.58 -13.18 19.55
C VAL A 150 -11.94 -13.47 20.90
N PHE A 151 -11.94 -12.50 21.82
CA PHE A 151 -11.43 -12.69 23.17
C PHE A 151 -12.21 -13.77 23.93
N GLN A 152 -13.54 -13.76 23.85
CA GLN A 152 -14.39 -14.80 24.45
C GLN A 152 -14.16 -16.16 23.80
N LEU A 153 -13.99 -16.22 22.48
CA LEU A 153 -13.68 -17.45 21.74
C LEU A 153 -12.34 -18.05 22.18
N LYS A 154 -11.28 -17.23 22.25
CA LYS A 154 -9.96 -17.63 22.77
C LYS A 154 -10.06 -18.16 24.21
N ARG A 155 -10.88 -17.53 25.08
CA ARG A 155 -11.11 -18.00 26.45
C ARG A 155 -11.88 -19.32 26.52
N PHE A 156 -12.90 -19.49 25.69
CA PHE A 156 -13.68 -20.72 25.59
C PHE A 156 -12.80 -21.89 25.12
N ASN A 157 -11.99 -21.69 24.08
CA ASN A 157 -11.07 -22.72 23.57
C ASN A 157 -10.04 -23.17 24.62
N LYS A 158 -9.68 -22.28 25.56
CA LYS A 158 -8.79 -22.60 26.70
C LYS A 158 -9.52 -23.26 27.88
N GLY A 159 -10.82 -23.56 27.77
CA GLY A 159 -11.63 -24.12 28.86
C GLY A 159 -11.95 -23.15 30.00
N ARG A 160 -11.70 -21.84 29.80
CA ARG A 160 -11.79 -20.80 30.86
C ARG A 160 -13.02 -19.89 30.73
N GLY A 161 -14.08 -20.34 30.06
CA GLY A 161 -15.27 -19.53 29.81
C GLY A 161 -16.44 -20.29 29.18
N LYS A 162 -17.58 -19.60 29.08
CA LYS A 162 -18.77 -20.08 28.36
C LYS A 162 -18.59 -19.87 26.86
N ARG A 163 -19.30 -20.66 26.04
CA ARG A 163 -19.31 -20.50 24.58
C ARG A 163 -19.82 -19.09 24.22
N PRO A 164 -19.10 -18.32 23.39
CA PRO A 164 -19.54 -16.97 23.02
C PRO A 164 -20.82 -17.02 22.20
N THR A 165 -21.70 -16.05 22.43
CA THR A 165 -22.87 -15.81 21.57
C THR A 165 -22.38 -15.44 20.17
N LYS A 166 -22.98 -16.03 19.13
CA LYS A 166 -22.63 -15.67 17.74
C LYS A 166 -22.80 -14.17 17.55
N LEU A 167 -21.83 -13.54 16.90
CA LEU A 167 -21.90 -12.13 16.54
C LEU A 167 -23.13 -11.90 15.66
N ASN A 168 -23.91 -10.88 15.95
CA ASN A 168 -25.05 -10.50 15.11
C ASN A 168 -24.53 -9.94 13.78
N ASN A 169 -25.12 -10.35 12.66
CA ASN A 169 -24.76 -9.85 11.32
C ASN A 169 -24.97 -8.33 11.18
N LYS A 170 -25.78 -7.70 12.04
CA LYS A 170 -26.00 -6.25 12.06
C LYS A 170 -25.08 -5.59 13.07
N LEU A 171 -23.84 -5.34 12.67
CA LEU A 171 -22.93 -4.50 13.44
C LEU A 171 -23.37 -3.03 13.36
N PRO A 172 -23.18 -2.25 14.44
CA PRO A 172 -23.51 -0.83 14.45
C PRO A 172 -22.49 -0.05 13.61
N ILE A 173 -22.73 -0.02 12.30
CA ILE A 173 -21.93 0.72 11.32
C ILE A 173 -22.80 1.88 10.80
N PRO A 174 -22.36 3.14 10.92
CA PRO A 174 -23.10 4.28 10.38
C PRO A 174 -23.29 4.18 8.86
N ASP A 175 -24.41 4.69 8.34
CA ASP A 175 -24.76 4.54 6.92
C ASP A 175 -23.72 5.13 5.96
N ALA A 176 -23.06 6.21 6.37
CA ALA A 176 -21.97 6.84 5.60
C ALA A 176 -20.75 5.93 5.37
N TYR A 177 -20.60 4.86 6.16
CA TYR A 177 -19.48 3.93 6.09
C TYR A 177 -19.90 2.56 5.53
N LYS A 178 -21.12 2.43 5.00
CA LYS A 178 -21.59 1.22 4.33
C LYS A 178 -21.22 1.30 2.84
N TYR A 179 -20.06 0.72 2.50
CA TYR A 179 -19.58 0.56 1.12
C TYR A 179 -19.96 -0.82 0.54
#